data_AF-A0AAW9NZW7-F1
#
_entry.id   AF-A0AAW9NZW7-F1
#
_cell.length_a   1.000
_cell.length_b   1.000
_cell.length_c   1.000
_cell.angle_alpha   90.00
_cell.angle_beta   90.00
_cell.angle_gamma   90.00
#
_symmetry.space_group_name_H-M   'P 1'
#
loop_
_entity.id
_entity.type
_entity.pdbx_description
1 polymer ?
#
loop_
_entity_poly.entity_id
_entity_poly.type
_entity_poly.pdbx_seq_one_letter_code
_entity_poly.pdbx_strand_id
1 'polypeptide(L)'
;MLLKNLKIFSNGIEIRNIPFKTGLNLILDNETILGTESGNSIGKTTLLRIVDYCLGSDGKDIYTDPEFKTEYNTEVYNFVQNNQVSAQLELTLRNNTNIILERNLIIEGEKYYKINDEEISSITKYREKLSELIFKNKASKPSLRQLVPKFIRSDASKMSNTIMYLHKSTSPREYEPIFLFLFGFPEPTLFSNKSSLSREQKEANSNMRCDSLKSLMIINKLSKFL
;
A
#
# COMPACT_ATOMS: atom_id res chain seq x y z
N MET A 1 -13.07 1.59 -10.63
CA MET A 1 -12.44 0.27 -10.43
C MET A 1 -13.45 -0.55 -9.67
N LEU A 2 -13.76 -1.74 -10.17
CA LEU A 2 -14.59 -2.75 -9.53
C LEU A 2 -13.77 -4.04 -9.45
N LEU A 3 -13.86 -4.75 -8.34
CA LEU A 3 -13.31 -6.11 -8.23
C LEU A 3 -14.25 -7.04 -9.02
N LYS A 4 -13.70 -7.92 -9.84
CA LYS A 4 -14.47 -8.88 -10.64
C LYS A 4 -14.24 -10.30 -10.15
N ASN A 5 -12.98 -10.70 -9.95
CA ASN A 5 -12.66 -12.01 -9.44
C ASN A 5 -11.33 -12.03 -8.70
N LEU A 6 -11.20 -12.85 -7.66
CA LEU A 6 -9.92 -13.16 -7.02
C LEU A 6 -9.70 -14.68 -7.07
N LYS A 7 -8.60 -15.09 -7.70
CA LYS A 7 -8.16 -16.48 -7.78
C LYS A 7 -6.87 -16.68 -7.01
N ILE A 8 -6.75 -17.83 -6.37
CA ILE A 8 -5.54 -18.26 -5.65
C ILE A 8 -5.11 -19.59 -6.24
N PHE A 9 -3.83 -19.71 -6.56
CA PHE A 9 -3.20 -20.90 -7.08
C PHE A 9 -2.14 -21.42 -6.12
N SER A 10 -1.97 -22.74 -6.12
CA SER A 10 -0.97 -23.47 -5.34
C SER A 10 -0.33 -24.49 -6.27
N ASN A 11 0.99 -24.41 -6.48
CA ASN A 11 1.71 -25.25 -7.44
C ASN A 11 1.07 -25.25 -8.84
N GLY A 12 0.54 -24.11 -9.29
CA GLY A 12 -0.15 -23.95 -10.57
C GLY A 12 -1.62 -24.42 -10.60
N ILE A 13 -2.13 -25.02 -9.52
CA ILE A 13 -3.51 -25.51 -9.42
C ILE A 13 -4.40 -24.46 -8.74
N GLU A 14 -5.56 -24.15 -9.32
CA GLU A 14 -6.55 -23.24 -8.71
C GLU A 14 -7.11 -23.84 -7.43
N ILE A 15 -6.82 -23.25 -6.26
CA ILE A 15 -7.31 -23.70 -4.96
C ILE A 15 -8.49 -22.86 -4.46
N ARG A 16 -8.68 -21.65 -5.00
CA ARG A 16 -9.76 -20.77 -4.60
C ARG A 16 -10.15 -19.82 -5.73
N ASN A 17 -11.45 -19.60 -5.88
CA ASN A 17 -12.04 -18.72 -6.89
C ASN A 17 -13.18 -17.93 -6.24
N ILE A 18 -13.03 -16.62 -6.17
CA ILE A 18 -13.89 -15.72 -5.41
C ILE A 18 -14.45 -14.65 -6.35
N PRO A 19 -15.58 -14.94 -7.02
CA PRO A 19 -16.22 -13.97 -7.91
C PRO A 19 -16.87 -12.85 -7.09
N PHE A 20 -16.67 -11.61 -7.53
CA PHE A 20 -17.30 -10.43 -6.94
C PHE A 20 -18.51 -10.02 -7.78
N LYS A 21 -19.61 -9.69 -7.10
CA LYS A 21 -20.80 -9.13 -7.73
C LYS A 21 -20.69 -7.61 -7.78
N THR A 22 -21.40 -6.99 -8.73
CA THR A 22 -21.58 -5.54 -8.72
C THR A 22 -22.38 -5.12 -7.50
N GLY A 23 -21.89 -4.13 -6.75
CA GLY A 23 -22.53 -3.64 -5.53
C GLY A 23 -21.89 -4.20 -4.26
N LEU A 24 -22.71 -4.41 -3.23
CA LEU A 24 -22.25 -4.86 -1.92
C LEU A 24 -21.89 -6.34 -1.93
N ASN A 25 -20.66 -6.66 -1.54
CA ASN A 25 -20.20 -8.02 -1.31
C ASN A 25 -19.95 -8.19 0.19
N LEU A 26 -20.51 -9.24 0.79
CA LEU A 26 -20.38 -9.54 2.22
C LEU A 26 -19.56 -10.83 2.39
N ILE A 27 -18.52 -10.76 3.19
CA ILE A 27 -17.70 -11.93 3.57
C ILE A 27 -18.16 -12.36 4.96
N LEU A 28 -18.96 -13.43 4.99
CA LEU A 28 -19.53 -13.97 6.23
C LEU A 28 -18.60 -15.03 6.83
N ASP A 29 -18.73 -15.23 8.14
CA ASP A 29 -18.18 -16.42 8.78
C ASP A 29 -19.09 -17.62 8.54
N ASN A 30 -18.49 -18.79 8.39
CA ASN A 30 -19.26 -20.00 8.60
C ASN A 30 -19.31 -20.21 10.11
N GLU A 31 -20.47 -19.97 10.71
CA GLU A 31 -20.70 -20.29 12.12
C GLU A 31 -20.38 -21.78 12.33
N THR A 32 -19.42 -22.08 13.20
CA THR A 32 -19.28 -23.43 13.73
C THR A 32 -20.55 -23.75 14.51
N ILE A 33 -21.17 -24.89 14.21
CA ILE A 33 -22.45 -25.38 14.77
C ILE A 33 -22.46 -25.44 16.32
N LEU A 34 -21.28 -25.29 16.95
CA LEU A 34 -21.08 -25.22 18.39
C LEU A 34 -20.65 -23.80 18.75
N GLY A 35 -21.63 -22.92 18.96
CA GLY A 35 -21.39 -21.54 19.36
C GLY A 35 -20.52 -21.48 20.62
N THR A 36 -19.35 -20.85 20.51
CA THR A 36 -18.63 -20.07 21.54
C THR A 36 -17.18 -19.74 21.15
N GLU A 37 -16.68 -20.14 19.98
CA GLU A 37 -15.35 -19.71 19.55
C GLU A 37 -15.46 -18.45 18.67
N SER A 38 -14.89 -17.34 19.12
CA SER A 38 -14.84 -16.10 18.37
C SER A 38 -14.12 -16.32 17.03
N GLY A 39 -14.85 -16.28 15.92
CA GLY A 39 -14.35 -16.46 14.54
C GLY A 39 -13.42 -15.35 14.01
N ASN A 40 -12.69 -14.67 14.89
CA ASN A 40 -11.78 -13.58 14.56
C ASN A 40 -10.52 -14.03 13.79
N SER A 41 -10.28 -15.34 13.67
CA SER A 41 -9.04 -15.89 13.09
C SER A 41 -9.22 -16.69 11.80
N ILE A 42 -10.41 -16.68 11.19
CA ILE A 42 -10.74 -17.50 9.99
C ILE A 42 -10.22 -16.90 8.67
N GLY A 43 -9.37 -15.87 8.74
CA GLY A 43 -8.67 -15.32 7.56
C GLY A 43 -9.52 -14.37 6.69
N LYS A 44 -10.59 -13.78 7.22
CA LYS A 44 -11.40 -12.75 6.51
C LYS A 44 -10.56 -11.56 6.08
N THR A 45 -9.72 -11.09 7.01
CA THR A 45 -8.78 -10.00 6.77
C THR A 45 -7.70 -10.42 5.77
N THR A 46 -7.32 -11.70 5.74
CA THR A 46 -6.34 -12.25 4.79
C THR A 46 -6.80 -12.06 3.35
N LEU A 47 -8.09 -12.22 3.06
CA LEU A 47 -8.64 -11.93 1.72
C LEU A 47 -8.39 -10.47 1.31
N LEU A 48 -8.67 -9.51 2.19
CA LEU A 48 -8.41 -8.09 1.91
C LEU A 48 -6.91 -7.79 1.77
N ARG A 49 -6.06 -8.48 2.54
CA ARG A 49 -4.60 -8.35 2.44
C ARG A 49 -4.07 -8.91 1.12
N ILE A 50 -4.63 -10.01 0.61
CA ILE A 50 -4.30 -10.55 -0.72
C ILE A 50 -4.74 -9.58 -1.82
N VAL A 51 -5.91 -8.96 -1.70
CA VAL A 51 -6.34 -7.91 -2.64
C VAL A 51 -5.37 -6.72 -2.61
N ASP A 52 -4.99 -6.23 -1.42
CA ASP A 52 -3.99 -5.15 -1.30
C ASP A 52 -2.61 -5.58 -1.85
N TYR A 53 -2.26 -6.86 -1.71
CA TYR A 53 -1.05 -7.44 -2.29
C TYR A 53 -1.08 -7.38 -3.81
N CYS A 54 -2.15 -7.82 -4.47
CA CYS A 54 -2.28 -7.64 -5.92
C CYS A 54 -2.19 -6.15 -6.32
N LEU A 55 -2.65 -5.22 -5.48
CA LEU A 55 -2.55 -3.77 -5.64
C LEU A 55 -1.21 -3.16 -5.17
N GLY A 56 -0.17 -3.99 -5.03
CA GLY A 56 1.21 -3.54 -4.86
C GLY A 56 1.70 -3.42 -3.42
N SER A 57 1.01 -3.97 -2.42
CA SER A 57 1.56 -4.09 -1.06
C SER A 57 2.77 -5.04 -1.01
N ASP A 58 3.57 -4.97 0.07
CA ASP A 58 4.74 -5.85 0.23
C ASP A 58 4.36 -7.28 0.64
N GLY A 59 3.14 -7.47 1.16
CA GLY A 59 2.58 -8.77 1.55
C GLY A 59 3.00 -9.28 2.93
N LYS A 60 3.82 -8.52 3.68
CA LYS A 60 4.29 -8.93 5.01
C LYS A 60 3.13 -9.19 5.97
N ASP A 61 2.12 -8.32 5.93
CA ASP A 61 0.91 -8.41 6.74
C ASP A 61 0.07 -9.67 6.47
N ILE A 62 0.31 -10.41 5.39
CA ILE A 62 -0.38 -11.68 5.12
C ILE A 62 0.02 -12.76 6.13
N TYR A 63 1.29 -12.79 6.55
CA TYR A 63 1.87 -13.87 7.37
C TYR A 63 2.53 -13.40 8.66
N THR A 64 2.67 -12.09 8.89
CA THR A 64 3.17 -11.53 10.16
C THR A 64 2.03 -11.08 11.06
N ASP A 65 2.13 -11.37 12.36
CA ASP A 65 1.24 -10.80 13.36
C ASP A 65 1.53 -9.30 13.57
N PRO A 66 0.51 -8.40 13.52
CA PRO A 66 0.68 -6.99 13.80
C PRO A 66 1.17 -6.66 15.22
N GLU A 67 0.79 -7.46 16.23
CA GLU A 67 1.18 -7.32 17.63
C GLU A 67 2.57 -7.91 17.88
N PHE A 68 2.85 -9.07 17.31
CA PHE A 68 4.11 -9.80 17.47
C PHE A 68 4.90 -9.82 16.16
N LYS A 69 5.61 -8.72 15.86
CA LYS A 69 6.38 -8.51 14.61
C LYS A 69 7.44 -9.60 14.30
N THR A 70 7.68 -10.51 15.22
CA THR A 70 8.65 -11.62 15.15
C THR A 70 8.00 -13.00 15.10
N GLU A 71 6.70 -13.12 15.37
CA GLU A 71 5.97 -14.38 15.29
C GLU A 71 5.25 -14.45 13.94
N TYR A 72 5.73 -15.35 13.10
CA TYR A 72 5.06 -15.70 11.86
C TYR A 72 3.90 -16.63 12.18
N ASN A 73 2.79 -16.50 11.46
CA ASN A 73 1.86 -17.62 11.40
C ASN A 73 2.57 -18.75 10.66
N THR A 74 3.16 -19.67 11.41
CA THR A 74 4.03 -20.74 10.90
C THR A 74 3.33 -21.60 9.86
N GLU A 75 2.02 -21.82 10.01
CA GLU A 75 1.21 -22.58 9.04
C GLU A 75 1.10 -21.84 7.71
N VAL A 76 0.71 -20.56 7.74
CA VAL A 76 0.60 -19.72 6.54
C VAL A 76 1.96 -19.53 5.89
N TYR A 77 3.00 -19.29 6.69
CA TYR A 77 4.37 -19.15 6.22
C TYR A 77 4.83 -20.40 5.46
N ASN A 78 4.73 -21.57 6.10
CA ASN A 78 5.13 -22.84 5.50
C ASN A 78 4.29 -23.18 4.28
N PHE A 79 2.99 -22.91 4.33
CA PHE A 79 2.11 -23.13 3.18
C PHE A 79 2.52 -22.30 1.97
N VAL A 80 2.78 -21.00 2.18
CA VAL A 80 3.17 -20.07 1.12
C VAL A 80 4.55 -20.44 0.55
N GLN A 81 5.51 -20.76 1.42
CA GLN A 81 6.88 -21.08 1.00
C GLN A 81 6.97 -22.44 0.28
N ASN A 82 6.21 -23.45 0.71
CA ASN A 82 6.31 -24.79 0.15
C ASN A 82 5.47 -25.01 -1.12
N ASN A 83 4.45 -24.18 -1.36
CA ASN A 83 3.45 -24.46 -2.41
C ASN A 83 3.39 -23.43 -3.55
N GLN A 84 4.43 -22.61 -3.74
CA GLN A 84 4.53 -21.64 -4.84
C GLN A 84 3.22 -20.86 -5.05
N VAL A 85 2.67 -20.32 -3.97
CA VAL A 85 1.33 -19.73 -4.00
C VAL A 85 1.32 -18.50 -4.88
N SER A 86 0.30 -18.31 -5.71
CA SER A 86 0.10 -17.08 -6.47
C SER A 86 -1.34 -16.59 -6.38
N ALA A 87 -1.53 -15.28 -6.53
CA ALA A 87 -2.83 -14.64 -6.51
C ALA A 87 -3.04 -13.84 -7.79
N GLN A 88 -4.23 -13.99 -8.36
CA GLN A 88 -4.68 -13.30 -9.56
C GLN A 88 -5.94 -12.51 -9.24
N LEU A 89 -5.90 -11.18 -9.43
CA LEU A 89 -7.00 -10.27 -9.20
C LEU A 89 -7.46 -9.67 -10.52
N GLU A 90 -8.71 -9.93 -10.89
CA GLU A 90 -9.35 -9.34 -12.05
C GLU A 90 -10.14 -8.10 -11.64
N LEU A 91 -9.92 -6.99 -12.36
CA LEU A 91 -10.52 -5.69 -12.10
C LEU A 91 -11.18 -5.15 -13.36
N THR A 92 -12.30 -4.44 -13.19
CA THR A 92 -12.88 -3.60 -14.25
C THR A 92 -12.62 -2.13 -13.94
N LEU A 93 -11.94 -1.44 -14.85
CA LEU A 93 -11.60 -0.02 -14.75
C LEU A 93 -12.81 0.87 -15.11
N ARG A 94 -12.69 2.19 -14.84
CA ARG A 94 -13.79 3.14 -15.11
C ARG A 94 -14.14 3.27 -16.60
N ASN A 95 -13.23 2.92 -17.49
CA ASN A 95 -13.40 2.91 -18.94
C ASN A 95 -13.88 1.55 -19.47
N ASN A 96 -14.41 0.67 -18.60
CA ASN A 96 -14.83 -0.70 -18.92
C ASN A 96 -13.70 -1.64 -19.42
N THR A 97 -12.44 -1.25 -19.29
CA THR A 97 -11.31 -2.14 -19.56
C THR A 97 -11.14 -3.12 -18.40
N ASN A 98 -11.02 -4.41 -18.72
CA ASN A 98 -10.64 -5.42 -17.73
C ASN A 98 -9.12 -5.52 -17.66
N ILE A 99 -8.59 -5.60 -16.44
CA ILE A 99 -7.17 -5.85 -16.19
C ILE A 99 -7.02 -7.02 -15.23
N ILE A 100 -5.98 -7.83 -15.45
CA ILE A 100 -5.64 -8.98 -14.63
C ILE A 100 -4.30 -8.68 -13.97
N LEU A 101 -4.28 -8.70 -12.64
CA LEU A 101 -3.10 -8.49 -11.83
C LEU A 101 -2.68 -9.81 -11.22
N GLU A 102 -1.46 -10.27 -11.51
CA GLU A 102 -0.97 -11.54 -10.96
C GLU A 102 0.38 -11.37 -10.28
N ARG A 103 0.51 -11.96 -9.08
CA ARG A 103 1.73 -11.96 -8.29
C ARG A 103 1.89 -13.30 -7.58
N ASN A 104 3.10 -13.81 -7.51
CA ASN A 104 3.42 -14.86 -6.54
C ASN A 104 3.47 -14.29 -5.12
N LEU A 105 2.96 -15.08 -4.18
CA LEU A 105 3.19 -14.93 -2.76
C LEU A 105 4.41 -15.79 -2.45
N ILE A 106 5.60 -15.18 -2.50
CA ILE A 106 6.84 -15.80 -2.05
C ILE A 106 7.44 -14.91 -0.97
N ILE A 107 7.88 -15.55 0.12
CA ILE A 107 8.52 -14.87 1.24
C ILE A 107 10.01 -14.74 0.96
N GLU A 108 10.66 -15.86 0.61
CA GLU A 108 12.07 -15.93 0.23
C GLU A 108 12.19 -16.44 -1.20
N GLY A 109 12.76 -15.63 -2.10
CA GLY A 109 12.96 -15.96 -3.51
C GLY A 109 12.59 -14.82 -4.46
N GLU A 110 12.56 -15.14 -5.76
CA GLU A 110 12.24 -14.17 -6.80
C GLU A 110 10.73 -13.91 -6.88
N LYS A 111 10.36 -12.63 -6.73
CA LYS A 111 8.98 -12.17 -6.91
C LYS A 111 8.75 -11.79 -8.35
N TYR A 112 7.68 -12.30 -8.94
CA TYR A 112 7.20 -11.88 -10.25
C TYR A 112 5.97 -10.97 -10.11
N TYR A 113 5.78 -10.13 -11.12
CA TYR A 113 4.68 -9.20 -11.20
C TYR A 113 4.14 -9.20 -12.63
N LYS A 114 2.86 -9.52 -12.82
CA LYS A 114 2.25 -9.53 -14.15
C LYS A 114 1.02 -8.64 -14.20
N ILE A 115 0.87 -7.94 -15.31
CA ILE A 115 -0.34 -7.18 -15.65
C ILE A 115 -0.77 -7.62 -17.05
N ASN A 116 -1.95 -8.23 -17.17
CA ASN A 116 -2.45 -8.81 -18.43
C ASN A 116 -1.42 -9.73 -19.10
N ASP A 117 -0.88 -10.69 -18.33
CA ASP A 117 0.14 -11.65 -18.75
C ASP A 117 1.52 -11.05 -19.09
N GLU A 118 1.68 -9.72 -19.13
CA GLU A 118 2.96 -9.05 -19.32
C GLU A 118 3.73 -8.98 -18.00
N GLU A 119 4.92 -9.60 -17.97
CA GLU A 119 5.81 -9.58 -16.80
C GLU A 119 6.55 -8.26 -16.65
N ILE A 120 6.58 -7.75 -15.42
CA ILE A 120 7.18 -6.47 -15.05
C ILE A 120 8.36 -6.73 -14.14
N SER A 121 9.51 -6.16 -14.49
CA SER A 121 10.79 -6.50 -13.86
C SER A 121 10.94 -6.01 -12.40
N SER A 122 10.12 -5.08 -11.93
CA SER A 122 10.26 -4.54 -10.57
C SER A 122 8.94 -4.10 -9.95
N ILE A 123 8.85 -4.19 -8.63
CA ILE A 123 7.71 -3.69 -7.86
C ILE A 123 7.49 -2.18 -8.06
N THR A 124 8.56 -1.41 -8.26
CA THR A 124 8.46 0.04 -8.51
C THR A 124 7.77 0.32 -9.84
N LYS A 125 8.23 -0.32 -10.93
CA LYS A 125 7.58 -0.19 -12.24
C LYS A 125 6.16 -0.73 -12.24
N TYR A 126 5.93 -1.82 -11.51
CA TYR A 126 4.59 -2.38 -11.31
C TYR A 126 3.66 -1.35 -10.65
N ARG A 127 4.12 -0.70 -9.57
CA ARG A 127 3.36 0.36 -8.88
C ARG A 127 3.11 1.58 -9.76
N GLU A 128 4.08 1.99 -10.57
CA GLU A 128 3.94 3.10 -11.54
C GLU A 128 2.89 2.78 -12.61
N LYS A 129 2.99 1.60 -13.26
CA LYS A 129 2.04 1.16 -14.28
C LYS A 129 0.63 1.02 -13.70
N LEU A 130 0.48 0.49 -12.49
CA LEU A 130 -0.81 0.45 -11.79
C LEU A 130 -1.38 1.84 -11.48
N SER A 131 -0.52 2.79 -11.07
CA SER A 131 -0.93 4.17 -10.80
C SER A 131 -1.48 4.83 -12.07
N GLU A 132 -0.83 4.62 -13.21
CA GLU A 132 -1.29 5.11 -14.49
C GLU A 132 -2.61 4.44 -14.93
N LEU A 133 -2.71 3.11 -14.83
CA LEU A 133 -3.89 2.37 -15.26
C LEU A 133 -5.14 2.65 -14.41
N ILE A 134 -5.00 2.60 -13.08
CA ILE A 134 -6.14 2.69 -12.15
C ILE A 134 -6.51 4.16 -11.88
N PHE A 135 -5.50 5.01 -11.68
CA PHE A 135 -5.69 6.39 -11.22
C PHE A 135 -5.44 7.43 -12.32
N LYS A 136 -4.95 7.04 -13.51
CA LYS A 136 -4.52 7.99 -14.57
C LYS A 136 -3.47 8.98 -14.05
N ASN A 137 -2.68 8.57 -13.06
CA ASN A 137 -1.64 9.40 -12.49
C ASN A 137 -0.27 8.99 -13.03
N LYS A 138 0.33 9.88 -13.84
CA LYS A 138 1.68 9.73 -14.40
C LYS A 138 2.78 10.38 -13.55
N ALA A 139 2.42 11.16 -12.53
CA ALA A 139 3.41 11.78 -11.66
C ALA A 139 3.91 10.81 -10.59
N SER A 140 5.08 11.12 -10.05
CA SER A 140 5.68 10.39 -8.94
C SER A 140 4.89 10.54 -7.62
N LYS A 141 4.07 11.59 -7.50
CA LYS A 141 3.24 11.87 -6.33
C LYS A 141 1.82 12.27 -6.72
N PRO A 142 0.79 11.84 -5.96
CA PRO A 142 0.86 10.86 -4.88
C PRO A 142 1.18 9.45 -5.43
N SER A 143 1.94 8.66 -4.66
CA SER A 143 2.30 7.31 -5.09
C SER A 143 1.10 6.35 -4.99
N LEU A 144 1.13 5.23 -5.72
CA LEU A 144 0.09 4.20 -5.63
C LEU A 144 -0.21 3.79 -4.18
N ARG A 145 0.84 3.61 -3.37
CA ARG A 145 0.71 3.19 -1.97
C ARG A 145 0.17 4.28 -1.04
N GLN A 146 0.14 5.54 -1.50
CA GLN A 146 -0.57 6.62 -0.84
C GLN A 146 -2.05 6.67 -1.24
N LEU A 147 -2.45 6.11 -2.39
CA LEU A 147 -3.82 6.15 -2.89
C LEU A 147 -4.64 4.91 -2.53
N VAL A 148 -4.08 3.72 -2.73
CA VAL A 148 -4.78 2.44 -2.53
C VAL A 148 -5.39 2.28 -1.12
N PRO A 149 -4.72 2.67 -0.02
CA PRO A 149 -5.28 2.50 1.32
C PRO A 149 -6.57 3.29 1.59
N LYS A 150 -6.89 4.30 0.76
CA LYS A 150 -8.19 5.00 0.84
C LYS A 150 -9.35 4.05 0.52
N PHE A 151 -9.11 3.09 -0.38
CA PHE A 151 -10.10 2.16 -0.92
C PHE A 151 -10.02 0.77 -0.27
N ILE A 152 -8.82 0.31 0.10
CA ILE A 152 -8.61 -0.99 0.73
C ILE A 152 -8.16 -0.80 2.19
N ARG A 153 -9.08 -1.02 3.12
CA ARG A 153 -8.86 -0.86 4.57
C ARG A 153 -8.67 -2.21 5.22
N SER A 154 -7.47 -2.78 5.08
CA SER A 154 -7.11 -4.12 5.55
C SER A 154 -6.69 -4.20 7.02
N ASP A 155 -6.61 -3.08 7.73
CA ASP A 155 -6.17 -3.04 9.13
C ASP A 155 -7.01 -2.07 9.98
N ALA A 156 -7.00 -2.28 11.30
CA ALA A 156 -7.78 -1.50 12.27
C ALA A 156 -7.43 0.00 12.26
N SER A 157 -6.18 0.34 11.98
CA SER A 157 -5.73 1.74 11.90
C SER A 157 -6.35 2.46 10.70
N LYS A 158 -6.38 1.82 9.53
CA LYS A 158 -7.02 2.34 8.31
C LYS A 158 -8.55 2.35 8.43
N MET A 159 -9.13 1.39 9.16
CA MET A 159 -10.58 1.38 9.41
C MET A 159 -11.01 2.56 10.29
N SER A 160 -10.28 2.86 11.36
CA SER A 160 -10.56 3.98 12.26
C SER A 160 -10.25 5.34 11.63
N ASN A 161 -9.18 5.47 10.84
CA ASN A 161 -8.76 6.73 10.25
C ASN A 161 -9.23 6.87 8.79
N THR A 162 -10.42 7.43 8.57
CA THR A 162 -11.00 7.56 7.22
C THR A 162 -10.38 8.68 6.36
N ILE A 163 -9.93 9.77 6.98
CA ILE A 163 -9.36 10.93 6.29
C ILE A 163 -7.83 10.82 6.27
N MET A 164 -7.21 10.66 7.43
CA MET A 164 -5.77 10.56 7.62
C MET A 164 -5.33 9.09 7.76
N TYR A 165 -5.45 8.33 6.68
CA TYR A 165 -5.30 6.86 6.67
C TYR A 165 -3.84 6.34 6.53
N LEU A 166 -2.86 7.21 6.26
CA LEU A 166 -1.44 6.89 6.24
C LEU A 166 -0.87 6.80 7.67
N HIS A 167 0.42 6.52 7.79
CA HIS A 167 1.10 6.40 9.08
C HIS A 167 0.96 7.69 9.91
N LYS A 168 0.91 7.56 11.24
CA LYS A 168 0.74 8.71 12.17
C LYS A 168 1.83 9.77 12.05
N SER A 169 3.01 9.39 11.57
CA SER A 169 4.13 10.31 11.32
C SER A 169 4.04 11.05 9.98
N THR A 170 3.09 10.69 9.11
CA THR A 170 2.90 11.35 7.82
C THR A 170 2.45 12.78 8.05
N SER A 171 3.22 13.72 7.50
CA SER A 171 2.94 15.14 7.71
C SER A 171 1.70 15.61 6.95
N PRO A 172 0.97 16.62 7.43
CA PRO A 172 -0.14 17.22 6.67
C PRO A 172 0.27 17.70 5.26
N ARG A 173 1.54 18.08 5.07
CA ARG A 173 2.10 18.49 3.77
C ARG A 173 2.17 17.33 2.77
N GLU A 174 2.38 16.11 3.24
CA GLU A 174 2.34 14.91 2.38
C GLU A 174 0.91 14.52 2.00
N TYR A 175 -0.07 14.89 2.83
CA TYR A 175 -1.49 14.68 2.51
C TYR A 175 -2.04 15.68 1.49
N GLU A 176 -1.49 16.89 1.42
CA GLU A 176 -1.93 17.90 0.47
C GLU A 176 -1.99 17.38 -0.99
N PRO A 177 -0.92 16.82 -1.59
CA PRO A 177 -0.99 16.31 -2.95
C PRO A 177 -1.94 15.12 -3.09
N ILE A 178 -2.13 14.34 -2.03
CA ILE A 178 -3.10 13.23 -2.01
C ILE A 178 -4.52 13.78 -2.11
N PHE A 179 -4.87 14.78 -1.29
CA PHE A 179 -6.20 15.37 -1.30
C PHE A 179 -6.48 16.13 -2.59
N LEU A 180 -5.54 16.92 -3.08
CA LEU A 180 -5.69 17.60 -4.37
C LEU A 180 -5.93 16.58 -5.49
N PHE A 181 -5.17 15.49 -5.51
CA PHE A 181 -5.39 14.41 -6.47
C PHE A 181 -6.78 13.77 -6.32
N LEU A 182 -7.19 13.41 -5.10
CA LEU A 182 -8.48 12.77 -4.83
C LEU A 182 -9.68 13.67 -5.14
N PHE A 183 -9.52 15.00 -5.01
CA PHE A 183 -10.53 15.99 -5.41
C PHE A 183 -10.55 16.29 -6.90
N GLY A 184 -9.67 15.67 -7.70
CA GLY A 184 -9.67 15.79 -9.15
C GLY A 184 -8.94 17.02 -9.68
N PHE A 185 -8.01 17.59 -8.92
CA PHE A 185 -7.18 18.68 -9.44
C PHE A 185 -6.27 18.18 -10.57
N PRO A 186 -6.23 18.88 -11.73
CA PRO A 186 -5.80 18.30 -13.01
C PRO A 186 -4.29 18.20 -13.23
N GLU A 187 -3.44 18.67 -12.31
CA GLU A 187 -1.99 18.82 -12.56
C GLU A 187 -1.12 18.03 -11.56
N PRO A 188 -0.86 16.74 -11.85
CA PRO A 188 0.05 15.91 -11.07
C PRO A 188 1.49 16.44 -10.96
N THR A 189 1.96 17.14 -11.98
CA THR A 189 3.28 17.78 -12.09
C THR A 189 3.48 18.94 -11.12
N LEU A 190 2.42 19.70 -10.82
CA LEU A 190 2.48 20.75 -9.81
C LEU A 190 2.72 20.17 -8.42
N PHE A 191 2.21 18.96 -8.13
CA PHE A 191 2.42 18.30 -6.85
C PHE A 191 3.88 17.89 -6.63
N SER A 192 4.54 17.34 -7.66
CA SER A 192 5.96 16.98 -7.58
C SER A 192 6.82 18.22 -7.37
N ASN A 193 6.59 19.29 -8.15
CA ASN A 193 7.34 20.54 -8.08
C ASN A 193 7.14 21.26 -6.75
N LYS A 194 5.89 21.34 -6.25
CA LYS A 194 5.62 21.92 -4.94
C LYS A 194 6.32 21.13 -3.82
N SER A 195 6.36 19.81 -3.94
CA SER A 195 7.03 18.97 -2.93
C SER A 195 8.55 19.17 -2.91
N SER A 196 9.22 19.31 -4.05
CA SER A 196 10.66 19.61 -4.12
C SER A 196 10.97 21.00 -3.59
N LEU A 197 10.21 22.01 -4.01
CA LEU A 197 10.35 23.39 -3.53
C LEU A 197 10.15 23.50 -2.01
N SER A 198 9.17 22.76 -1.46
CA SER A 198 8.96 22.74 0.00
C SER A 198 10.11 22.09 0.76
N ARG A 199 10.83 21.15 0.15
CA ARG A 199 12.02 20.51 0.72
C ARG A 199 13.19 21.48 0.70
N GLU A 200 13.44 22.13 -0.43
CA GLU A 200 14.46 23.16 -0.59
C GLU A 200 14.26 24.32 0.39
N GLN A 201 13.02 24.79 0.56
CA GLN A 201 12.70 25.82 1.54
C GLN A 201 13.01 25.37 2.98
N LYS A 202 12.74 24.10 3.32
CA LYS A 202 13.05 23.56 4.65
C LYS A 202 14.56 23.43 4.88
N GLU A 203 15.30 22.98 3.87
CA GLU A 203 16.76 22.90 3.90
C GLU A 203 17.38 24.30 4.05
N ALA A 204 16.95 25.27 3.25
CA ALA A 204 17.40 26.66 3.34
C ALA A 204 17.14 27.25 4.74
N ASN A 205 15.94 27.05 5.31
CA ASN A 205 15.62 27.50 6.66
C ASN A 205 16.49 26.83 7.73
N SER A 206 16.81 25.53 7.56
CA SER A 206 17.69 24.83 8.49
C SER A 206 19.14 25.35 8.43
N ASN A 207 19.63 25.65 7.24
CA ASN A 207 20.97 26.21 7.02
C ASN A 207 21.08 27.60 7.62
N MET A 208 20.10 28.49 7.36
CA MET A 208 20.04 29.82 7.97
C MET A 208 20.05 29.75 9.50
N ARG A 209 19.32 28.80 10.08
CA ARG A 209 19.28 28.60 11.54
C ARG A 209 20.62 28.12 12.09
N CYS A 210 21.29 27.22 11.37
CA CYS A 210 22.61 26.70 11.73
C CYS A 210 23.67 27.81 11.68
N ASP A 211 23.65 28.64 10.64
CA ASP A 211 24.59 29.75 10.50
C ASP A 211 24.35 30.83 11.56
N SER A 212 23.09 31.14 11.88
CA SER A 212 22.75 32.04 12.99
C SER A 212 23.30 31.54 14.33
N LEU A 213 23.22 30.23 14.59
CA LEU A 213 23.78 29.61 15.80
C LEU A 213 25.31 29.67 15.83
N LYS A 214 25.98 29.43 14.70
CA LYS A 214 27.45 29.59 14.60
C LYS A 214 27.88 31.01 14.91
N SER A 215 27.20 32.02 14.35
CA SER A 215 27.48 33.42 14.64
C SER A 215 27.33 33.75 16.12
N LEU A 216 26.26 33.26 16.77
CA LEU A 216 26.07 33.39 18.22
C LEU A 216 27.17 32.71 19.04
N MET A 217 27.63 31.52 18.65
CA MET A 217 28.74 30.83 19.31
C MET A 217 30.07 31.59 19.18
N ILE A 218 30.33 32.21 18.03
CA ILE A 218 31.53 33.04 17.81
C ILE A 218 31.50 34.27 18.71
N ILE A 219 30.35 34.97 18.76
CA ILE A 219 30.17 36.15 19.62
C ILE A 219 30.40 35.78 21.09
N ASN A 220 29.82 34.67 21.56
CA ASN A 220 29.96 34.21 22.95
C ASN A 220 31.39 33.74 23.28
N LYS A 221 32.14 33.23 22.29
CA LYS A 221 33.57 32.93 22.46
C LYS A 221 34.38 34.22 22.62
N LEU A 222 34.16 35.21 21.76
CA LEU A 222 34.87 36.49 21.80
C LEU A 222 34.58 37.27 23.08
N SER A 223 33.35 37.23 23.60
CA SER A 223 32.98 37.89 24.85
C SER A 223 33.59 37.27 26.11
N LYS A 224 34.23 36.09 26.03
CA LYS A 224 34.97 35.47 27.14
C LYS A 224 36.45 35.89 27.19
N PHE A 225 36.94 36.58 26.16
CA PHE A 225 38.31 37.10 26.09
C PHE A 225 38.40 38.60 26.42
N LEU A 226 37.25 39.24 26.66
CA LEU A 226 37.10 40.60 27.19
C LEU A 226 36.69 40.50 28.67
#